data_AF-A0A1F7W528-F1
#
_entry.id   AF-A0A1F7W528-F1
#
_cell.length_a   1.000
_cell.length_b   1.000
_cell.length_c   1.000
_cell.angle_alpha   90.00
_cell.angle_beta   90.00
_cell.angle_gamma   90.00
#
_symmetry.space_group_name_H-M   'P 1'
#
loop_
_entity.id
_entity.type
_entity.pdbx_description
1 polymer ?
#
loop_
_entity_poly.entity_id
_entity_poly.type
_entity_poly.pdbx_seq_one_letter_code
_entity_poly.pdbx_strand_id
1 'polypeptide(L)'
;MPSPNELRKGTVIRYDGDLCVVIDFQRVSPGKGSSFVRTKIKSVKTGKVFENNFKSSENVEVEEVQYKKMQYLFNDGMLYTFMDNQTYEQISIGKDDIGDDIKYLKEGVEVTIVMHGDIPLTIQLPMKIQYKIVETEPAVKGDTASGNVLKDAVVDNGLRIRVPIFVGEGDDVMIATTDGSYAERVSK
;
A
#
# COMPACT_ATOMS: atom_id res chain seq x y z
N MET A 1 -12.29 -16.81 17.66
CA MET A 1 -11.34 -15.69 17.57
C MET A 1 -10.71 -15.74 16.19
N PRO A 2 -10.48 -14.58 15.55
CA PRO A 2 -9.89 -14.54 14.22
C PRO A 2 -8.49 -15.16 14.21
N SER A 3 -8.20 -15.90 13.14
CA SER A 3 -6.89 -16.53 12.93
C SER A 3 -5.89 -15.48 12.40
N PRO A 4 -4.60 -15.57 12.74
CA PRO A 4 -3.53 -14.79 12.11
C PRO A 4 -3.56 -14.81 10.58
N ASN A 5 -4.12 -15.87 9.98
CA ASN A 5 -4.25 -15.99 8.53
C ASN A 5 -5.15 -14.91 7.91
N GLU A 6 -6.04 -14.31 8.70
CA GLU A 6 -6.93 -13.22 8.31
C GLU A 6 -6.26 -11.84 8.37
N LEU A 7 -5.10 -11.73 9.02
CA LEU A 7 -4.35 -10.46 9.08
C LEU A 7 -3.97 -9.99 7.69
N ARG A 8 -4.25 -8.72 7.42
CA ARG A 8 -3.85 -7.99 6.21
C ARG A 8 -3.41 -6.60 6.61
N LYS A 9 -2.78 -5.88 5.68
CA LYS A 9 -2.50 -4.46 5.86
C LYS A 9 -3.78 -3.70 6.20
N GLY A 10 -3.73 -2.83 7.21
CA GLY A 10 -4.85 -2.08 7.76
C GLY A 10 -5.70 -2.83 8.78
N THR A 11 -5.47 -4.13 9.02
CA THR A 11 -6.11 -4.82 10.14
C THR A 11 -5.63 -4.21 11.46
N VAL A 12 -6.57 -3.94 12.36
CA VAL A 12 -6.26 -3.40 13.69
C VAL A 12 -6.39 -4.50 14.72
N ILE A 13 -5.37 -4.63 15.57
CA ILE A 13 -5.26 -5.69 16.56
C ILE A 13 -4.91 -5.12 17.92
N ARG A 14 -5.29 -5.83 18.98
CA ARG A 14 -4.76 -5.61 20.32
C ARG A 14 -3.54 -6.50 20.52
N TYR A 15 -2.39 -5.89 20.76
CA TYR A 15 -1.12 -6.58 20.98
C TYR A 15 -0.44 -6.00 22.22
N ASP A 16 -0.12 -6.86 23.19
CA ASP A 16 0.45 -6.46 24.50
C ASP A 16 -0.30 -5.31 25.19
N GLY A 17 -1.63 -5.30 25.04
CA GLY A 17 -2.51 -4.29 25.61
C GLY A 17 -2.57 -2.97 24.83
N ASP A 18 -1.82 -2.83 23.73
CA ASP A 18 -1.82 -1.65 22.86
C ASP A 18 -2.59 -1.90 21.55
N LEU A 19 -3.19 -0.84 21.02
CA LEU A 19 -3.88 -0.88 19.74
C LEU A 19 -2.83 -0.73 18.63
N CYS A 20 -2.75 -1.71 17.75
CA CYS A 20 -1.75 -1.76 16.70
C CYS A 20 -2.39 -1.95 15.33
N VAL A 21 -1.86 -1.26 14.32
CA VAL A 21 -2.26 -1.41 12.91
C VAL A 21 -1.23 -2.29 12.21
N VAL A 22 -1.68 -3.31 11.50
CA VAL A 22 -0.83 -4.09 10.61
C VAL A 22 -0.47 -3.23 9.40
N ILE A 23 0.79 -2.84 9.26
CA ILE A 23 1.27 -2.02 8.14
C ILE A 23 1.88 -2.85 7.01
N ASP A 24 2.32 -4.07 7.32
CA ASP A 24 2.82 -5.04 6.35
C ASP A 24 2.65 -6.47 6.89
N PHE A 25 2.52 -7.45 5.99
CA PHE A 25 2.40 -8.85 6.37
C PHE A 25 2.92 -9.80 5.27
N GLN A 26 3.45 -10.93 5.71
CA GLN A 26 3.92 -12.00 4.85
C GLN A 26 3.50 -13.35 5.44
N ARG A 27 2.76 -14.13 4.66
CA ARG A 27 2.45 -15.52 5.02
C ARG A 27 3.65 -16.40 4.68
N VAL A 28 4.14 -17.14 5.66
CA VAL A 28 5.30 -18.03 5.51
C VAL A 28 4.89 -19.46 5.85
N SER A 29 5.04 -20.35 4.88
CA SER A 29 4.82 -21.80 5.04
C SER A 29 6.15 -22.51 4.78
N PRO A 30 6.93 -22.84 5.83
CA PRO A 30 8.19 -23.55 5.64
C PRO A 30 7.92 -24.99 5.19
N GLY A 31 8.78 -25.54 4.33
CA GLY A 31 8.66 -26.93 3.86
C GLY A 31 8.70 -27.99 4.98
N LYS A 32 9.21 -27.62 6.16
CA LYS A 32 9.08 -28.35 7.43
C LYS A 32 8.82 -27.34 8.56
N GLY A 33 7.80 -27.58 9.38
CA GLY A 33 7.43 -26.72 10.51
C GLY A 33 6.04 -26.10 10.36
N SER A 34 5.61 -25.35 11.37
CA SER A 34 4.30 -24.68 11.37
C SER A 34 4.35 -23.38 10.56
N SER A 35 3.30 -23.13 9.77
CA SER A 35 3.11 -21.84 9.11
C SER A 35 2.93 -20.70 10.12
N PHE A 36 3.38 -19.52 9.73
CA PHE A 36 3.21 -18.30 10.51
C PHE A 36 3.02 -17.10 9.58
N VAL A 37 2.47 -16.03 10.13
CA VAL A 37 2.31 -14.73 9.47
C VAL A 37 3.30 -13.76 10.11
N ARG A 38 4.33 -13.39 9.36
CA ARG A 38 5.22 -12.29 9.75
C ARG A 38 4.47 -10.99 9.53
N THR A 39 4.46 -10.12 10.50
CA THR A 39 3.78 -8.82 10.42
C THR A 39 4.71 -7.72 10.86
N LYS A 40 4.61 -6.56 10.21
CA LYS A 40 5.02 -5.29 10.81
C LYS A 40 3.77 -4.62 11.34
N ILE A 41 3.79 -4.28 12.61
CA ILE A 41 2.67 -3.62 13.28
C ILE A 41 3.14 -2.28 13.84
N LYS A 42 2.27 -1.28 13.74
CA LYS A 42 2.50 0.07 14.24
C LYS A 42 1.57 0.32 15.41
N SER A 43 2.13 0.66 16.56
CA SER A 43 1.37 1.12 17.73
C SER A 43 0.66 2.44 17.40
N VAL A 44 -0.66 2.47 17.57
CA VAL A 44 -1.47 3.69 17.40
C VAL A 44 -1.10 4.73 18.47
N LYS A 45 -0.83 4.28 19.70
CA LYS A 45 -0.52 5.17 20.81
C LYS A 45 0.86 5.81 20.71
N THR A 46 1.87 5.06 20.28
CA THR A 46 3.28 5.50 20.32
C THR A 46 3.89 5.76 18.95
N GLY A 47 3.22 5.35 17.87
CA GLY A 47 3.74 5.42 16.51
C GLY A 47 4.88 4.42 16.21
N LYS A 48 5.34 3.66 17.21
CA LYS A 48 6.46 2.72 17.04
C LYS A 48 6.06 1.56 16.15
N VAL A 49 6.94 1.23 15.22
CA VAL A 49 6.82 0.05 14.34
C VAL A 49 7.68 -1.06 14.90
N PHE A 50 7.14 -2.28 14.94
CA PHE A 50 7.87 -3.48 15.33
C PHE A 50 7.39 -4.69 14.55
N GLU A 51 8.26 -5.70 14.45
CA GLU A 51 7.95 -6.95 13.78
C GLU A 51 7.47 -8.00 14.79
N ASN A 52 6.38 -8.68 14.47
CA ASN A 52 5.90 -9.83 15.22
C ASN A 52 5.54 -10.98 14.28
N ASN A 53 5.88 -12.21 14.67
CA ASN A 53 5.55 -13.42 13.92
C ASN A 53 4.40 -14.13 14.62
N PHE A 54 3.24 -14.14 13.97
CA PHE A 54 2.08 -14.81 14.50
C PHE A 54 1.97 -16.26 14.00
N LYS A 55 2.01 -17.28 14.87
CA LYS A 55 1.85 -18.68 14.45
C LYS A 55 0.42 -18.91 13.97
N SER A 56 0.21 -19.55 12.82
CA SER A 56 -1.15 -19.73 12.26
C SER A 56 -2.14 -20.44 13.18
N SER A 57 -1.68 -21.17 14.21
CA SER A 57 -2.48 -21.87 15.20
C SER A 57 -2.90 -21.01 16.41
N GLU A 58 -2.34 -19.82 16.59
CA GLU A 58 -2.70 -18.95 17.71
C GLU A 58 -3.91 -18.07 17.38
N ASN A 59 -4.47 -17.43 18.40
CA ASN A 59 -5.55 -16.48 18.24
C ASN A 59 -4.99 -15.06 18.27
N VAL A 60 -5.59 -14.18 17.47
CA VAL A 60 -5.28 -12.74 17.52
C VAL A 60 -6.55 -12.00 17.91
N GLU A 61 -6.40 -11.01 18.78
CA GLU A 61 -7.49 -10.11 19.14
C GLU A 61 -7.56 -9.00 18.10
N VAL A 62 -8.51 -9.11 17.18
CA VAL A 62 -8.77 -8.11 16.14
C VAL A 62 -9.83 -7.14 16.66
N GLU A 63 -9.55 -5.86 16.49
CA GLU A 63 -10.44 -4.77 16.89
C GLU A 63 -11.34 -4.38 15.73
N GLU A 64 -12.59 -4.03 16.04
CA GLU A 64 -13.54 -3.58 15.03
C GLU A 64 -13.19 -2.16 14.57
N VAL A 65 -13.13 -1.98 13.26
CA VAL A 65 -12.80 -0.69 12.63
C VAL A 65 -13.74 -0.41 11.47
N GLN A 66 -13.91 0.87 11.17
CA GLN A 66 -14.69 1.33 10.05
C GLN A 66 -13.78 1.60 8.85
N TYR A 67 -14.26 1.25 7.67
CA TYR A 67 -13.55 1.46 6.41
C TYR A 67 -14.34 2.48 5.59
N LYS A 68 -13.76 3.66 5.34
CA LYS A 68 -14.37 4.70 4.50
C LYS A 68 -13.64 4.82 3.19
N LYS A 69 -14.33 4.67 2.05
CA LYS A 69 -13.73 4.92 0.74
C LYS A 69 -13.66 6.42 0.50
N MET A 70 -12.47 6.95 0.25
CA MET A 70 -12.25 8.37 0.03
C MET A 70 -11.27 8.60 -1.12
N GLN A 71 -11.39 9.75 -1.77
CA GLN A 71 -10.50 10.20 -2.81
C GLN A 71 -9.40 11.08 -2.22
N TYR A 72 -8.14 10.80 -2.54
CA TYR A 72 -7.03 11.67 -2.16
C TYR A 72 -7.07 12.99 -2.95
N LEU A 73 -6.92 14.11 -2.24
CA LEU A 73 -6.93 15.44 -2.82
C LEU A 73 -5.51 16.02 -2.94
N PHE A 74 -4.91 16.39 -1.82
CA PHE A 74 -3.62 17.08 -1.76
C PHE A 74 -2.94 16.84 -0.41
N ASN A 75 -1.73 17.37 -0.25
CA ASN A 75 -1.03 17.45 1.04
C ASN A 75 -0.40 18.83 1.23
N ASP A 76 -0.16 19.22 2.47
CA ASP A 76 0.56 20.44 2.86
C ASP A 76 2.00 20.18 3.32
N GLY A 77 2.51 18.97 3.06
CA GLY A 77 3.81 18.47 3.51
C GLY A 77 3.80 17.72 4.85
N MET A 78 2.77 17.91 5.69
CA MET A 78 2.60 17.18 6.96
C MET A 78 1.34 16.31 6.96
N LEU A 79 0.24 16.85 6.46
CA LEU A 79 -1.07 16.23 6.41
C LEU A 79 -1.47 15.93 4.97
N TYR A 80 -2.08 14.76 4.78
CA TYR A 80 -2.64 14.30 3.51
C TYR A 80 -4.16 14.32 3.62
N THR A 81 -4.82 15.04 2.72
CA THR A 81 -6.26 15.27 2.75
C THR A 81 -6.98 14.33 1.79
N PHE A 82 -8.05 13.73 2.27
CA PHE A 82 -8.92 12.82 1.56
C PHE A 82 -10.37 13.32 1.66
N MET A 83 -11.20 12.98 0.69
CA MET A 83 -12.59 13.41 0.63
C MET A 83 -13.53 12.24 0.34
N ASP A 84 -14.64 12.17 1.05
CA ASP A 84 -15.73 11.27 0.74
C ASP A 84 -16.46 11.73 -0.53
N ASN A 85 -16.58 10.85 -1.53
CA ASN A 85 -17.21 11.18 -2.81
C ASN A 85 -18.74 11.34 -2.73
N GLN A 86 -19.38 10.92 -1.64
CA GLN A 86 -20.82 11.02 -1.43
C GLN A 86 -21.18 12.20 -0.53
N THR A 87 -20.45 12.38 0.57
CA THR A 87 -20.77 13.42 1.58
C THR A 87 -19.93 14.69 1.43
N TYR A 88 -18.86 14.65 0.65
CA TYR A 88 -17.85 15.72 0.55
C TYR A 88 -17.14 16.04 1.87
N GLU A 89 -17.28 15.17 2.88
CA GLU A 89 -16.54 15.26 4.14
C GLU A 89 -15.05 15.05 3.86
N GLN A 90 -14.20 15.89 4.45
CA GLN A 90 -12.74 15.78 4.32
C GLN A 90 -12.10 15.27 5.60
N ILE A 91 -11.14 14.36 5.44
CA ILE A 91 -10.32 13.82 6.53
C ILE A 91 -8.86 14.06 6.18
N SER A 92 -8.07 14.50 7.16
CA SER A 92 -6.63 14.65 7.04
C SER A 92 -5.91 13.61 7.89
N ILE A 93 -4.85 13.02 7.33
CA ILE A 93 -4.04 11.98 8.00
C ILE A 93 -2.57 12.40 7.98
N GLY A 94 -1.87 12.21 9.10
CA GLY A 94 -0.46 12.53 9.23
C GLY A 94 0.42 11.64 8.35
N LYS A 95 1.51 12.22 7.85
CA LYS A 95 2.54 11.51 7.07
C LYS A 95 2.96 10.18 7.70
N ASP A 96 3.20 10.19 9.00
CA ASP A 96 3.70 9.01 9.72
C ASP A 96 2.65 7.90 9.84
N ASP A 97 1.36 8.24 9.81
CA ASP A 97 0.23 7.29 9.89
C ASP A 97 -0.05 6.58 8.57
N ILE A 98 0.24 7.26 7.45
CA ILE A 98 0.20 6.65 6.12
C ILE A 98 1.48 5.85 5.85
N GLY A 99 2.63 6.38 6.26
CA GLY A 99 3.92 5.73 6.09
C GLY A 99 4.33 5.61 4.62
N ASP A 100 4.87 4.44 4.25
CA ASP A 100 5.47 4.20 2.92
C ASP A 100 4.47 4.29 1.76
N ASP A 101 3.17 4.22 2.03
CA ASP A 101 2.13 4.27 1.00
C ASP A 101 1.99 5.63 0.33
N ILE A 102 2.52 6.68 0.96
CA ILE A 102 2.52 8.06 0.45
C ILE A 102 3.09 8.13 -0.97
N LYS A 103 4.14 7.36 -1.27
CA LYS A 103 4.81 7.41 -2.58
C LYS A 103 3.90 6.99 -3.74
N TYR A 104 2.77 6.33 -3.45
CA TYR A 104 1.79 5.92 -4.44
C TYR A 104 0.64 6.91 -4.59
N LEU A 105 0.48 7.87 -3.66
CA LEU A 105 -0.63 8.81 -3.75
C LEU A 105 -0.45 9.74 -4.95
N LYS A 106 -1.55 9.95 -5.67
CA LYS A 106 -1.72 11.01 -6.66
C LYS A 106 -3.15 11.51 -6.59
N GLU A 107 -3.34 12.79 -6.87
CA GLU A 107 -4.66 13.43 -6.83
C GLU A 107 -5.69 12.59 -7.60
N GLY A 108 -6.83 12.38 -6.97
CA GLY A 108 -7.92 11.62 -7.54
C GLY A 108 -7.90 10.11 -7.27
N VAL A 109 -6.83 9.55 -6.70
CA VAL A 109 -6.80 8.13 -6.32
C VAL A 109 -7.79 7.85 -5.19
N GLU A 110 -8.64 6.85 -5.39
CA GLU A 110 -9.50 6.32 -4.33
C GLU A 110 -8.70 5.37 -3.43
N VAL A 111 -8.80 5.59 -2.13
CA VAL A 111 -8.23 4.78 -1.06
C VAL A 111 -9.30 4.42 -0.04
N THR A 112 -9.02 3.43 0.79
CA THR A 112 -9.86 3.14 1.96
C THR A 112 -9.18 3.68 3.20
N ILE A 113 -9.83 4.58 3.93
CA ILE A 113 -9.39 5.07 5.23
C ILE A 113 -9.81 4.07 6.30
N VAL A 114 -8.87 3.66 7.16
CA VAL A 114 -9.14 2.81 8.32
C VAL A 114 -9.36 3.70 9.53
N MET A 115 -10.55 3.63 10.10
CA MET A 115 -11.02 4.47 11.21
C MET A 115 -11.27 3.61 12.45
N HIS A 116 -10.82 4.08 13.61
CA HIS A 116 -11.19 3.51 14.90
C HIS A 116 -11.96 4.56 15.71
N GLY A 117 -13.29 4.40 15.74
CA GLY A 117 -14.18 5.51 16.11
C GLY A 117 -14.02 6.66 15.10
N ASP A 118 -13.80 7.87 15.60
CA ASP A 118 -13.61 9.07 14.79
C ASP A 118 -12.14 9.34 14.42
N ILE A 119 -11.21 8.46 14.81
CA ILE A 119 -9.78 8.65 14.61
C ILE A 119 -9.32 7.91 13.34
N PRO A 120 -8.79 8.60 12.32
CA PRO A 120 -8.15 7.94 11.18
C PRO A 120 -6.81 7.35 11.60
N LEU A 121 -6.61 6.06 11.33
CA LEU A 121 -5.41 5.34 11.73
C LEU A 121 -4.40 5.18 10.60
N THR A 122 -4.89 4.89 9.38
CA THR A 122 -4.05 4.71 8.19
C THR A 122 -4.92 4.67 6.93
N ILE A 123 -4.30 4.42 5.78
CA ILE A 123 -4.99 4.14 4.52
C ILE A 123 -4.70 2.72 4.04
N GLN A 124 -5.58 2.20 3.20
CA GLN A 124 -5.36 1.04 2.36
C GLN A 124 -5.46 1.49 0.91
N LEU A 125 -4.36 1.32 0.19
CA LEU A 125 -4.32 1.55 -1.25
C LEU A 125 -5.06 0.42 -2.00
N PRO A 126 -5.62 0.70 -3.20
CA PRO A 126 -6.05 -0.35 -4.10
C PRO A 126 -4.85 -1.20 -4.52
N MET A 127 -5.10 -2.46 -4.90
CA MET A 127 -4.04 -3.40 -5.27
C MET A 127 -3.16 -2.91 -6.42
N LYS A 128 -3.76 -2.14 -7.32
CA LYS A 128 -3.07 -1.52 -8.45
C LYS A 128 -3.57 -0.09 -8.60
N ILE A 129 -2.68 0.82 -8.94
CA ILE A 129 -3.01 2.20 -9.31
C ILE A 129 -2.51 2.44 -10.74
N GLN A 130 -3.33 3.11 -11.54
CA GLN A 130 -2.96 3.55 -12.88
C GLN A 130 -2.11 4.81 -12.80
N TYR A 131 -1.00 4.85 -13.53
CA TYR A 131 -0.18 6.05 -13.69
C TYR A 131 0.20 6.26 -15.15
N LYS A 132 0.46 7.51 -15.52
CA LYS A 132 1.04 7.86 -16.83
C LYS A 132 2.57 7.91 -16.74
N ILE A 133 3.27 7.34 -17.71
CA ILE A 133 4.72 7.47 -17.85
C ILE A 133 5.05 8.88 -18.34
N VAL A 134 5.88 9.61 -17.59
CA VAL A 134 6.32 10.97 -17.95
C VAL A 134 7.76 11.01 -18.46
N GLU A 135 8.59 10.05 -18.07
CA GLU A 135 9.98 9.94 -18.51
C GLU A 135 10.39 8.46 -18.53
N THR A 136 11.11 8.01 -19.56
CA THR A 136 11.72 6.67 -19.57
C THR A 136 12.91 6.59 -20.51
N GLU A 137 13.86 5.69 -20.22
CA GLU A 137 15.03 5.50 -21.06
C GLU A 137 14.69 5.03 -22.49
N PRO A 138 15.48 5.40 -23.51
CA PRO A 138 15.32 4.89 -24.87
C PRO A 138 15.51 3.38 -24.91
N ALA A 139 14.68 2.67 -25.68
CA ALA A 139 14.86 1.24 -25.89
C ALA A 139 16.14 0.99 -26.72
N VAL A 140 17.15 0.34 -26.13
CA VAL A 140 18.36 -0.07 -26.85
C VAL A 140 18.06 -1.35 -27.64
N LYS A 141 18.09 -1.26 -28.97
CA LYS A 141 17.93 -2.38 -29.90
C LYS A 141 19.13 -3.34 -29.80
N GLY A 142 19.14 -4.20 -28.79
CA GLY A 142 20.21 -5.18 -28.57
C GLY A 142 19.99 -6.07 -27.35
N ASP A 143 19.22 -5.59 -26.37
CA ASP A 143 18.96 -6.27 -25.11
C ASP A 143 17.82 -7.31 -25.16
N THR A 144 17.29 -7.63 -26.34
CA THR A 144 16.16 -8.55 -26.52
C THR A 144 16.50 -10.03 -26.35
N ALA A 145 17.77 -10.39 -26.13
CA ALA A 145 18.21 -11.79 -26.01
C ALA A 145 17.68 -12.52 -24.75
N SER A 146 17.15 -11.78 -23.76
CA SER A 146 16.75 -12.33 -22.46
C SER A 146 15.26 -12.18 -22.12
N GLY A 147 14.43 -11.62 -23.00
CA GLY A 147 12.97 -11.54 -22.87
C GLY A 147 12.39 -10.67 -21.73
N ASN A 148 13.18 -10.35 -20.70
CA ASN A 148 12.75 -9.66 -19.47
C ASN A 148 13.58 -8.41 -19.14
N VAL A 149 14.06 -7.69 -20.16
CA VAL A 149 14.80 -6.45 -19.90
C VAL A 149 13.84 -5.36 -19.46
N LEU A 150 14.09 -4.83 -18.27
CA LEU A 150 13.39 -3.70 -17.69
C LEU A 150 14.28 -2.47 -17.77
N LYS A 151 13.65 -1.34 -18.08
CA LYS A 151 14.26 -0.02 -18.06
C LYS A 151 13.62 0.84 -16.99
N ASP A 152 14.33 1.86 -16.56
CA ASP A 152 13.81 2.78 -15.56
C ASP A 152 12.82 3.78 -16.19
N ALA A 153 11.80 4.16 -15.41
CA ALA A 153 10.78 5.12 -15.79
C ALA A 153 10.30 5.93 -14.58
N VAL A 154 9.85 7.15 -14.85
CA VAL A 154 9.18 8.03 -13.89
C VAL A 154 7.72 8.17 -14.31
N VAL A 155 6.81 8.08 -13.35
CA VAL A 155 5.38 8.29 -13.58
C VAL A 155 4.87 9.66 -13.11
N ASP A 156 3.64 10.00 -13.46
CA ASP A 156 3.00 11.32 -13.24
C ASP A 156 3.02 11.84 -11.79
N ASN A 157 3.15 10.97 -10.80
CA ASN A 157 3.28 11.36 -9.39
C ASN A 157 4.74 11.44 -8.89
N GLY A 158 5.72 11.24 -9.78
CA GLY A 158 7.15 11.25 -9.48
C GLY A 158 7.73 9.91 -9.00
N LEU A 159 6.92 8.86 -8.85
CA LEU A 159 7.40 7.54 -8.48
C LEU A 159 8.31 6.97 -9.58
N ARG A 160 9.47 6.43 -9.18
CA ARG A 160 10.39 5.72 -10.07
C ARG A 160 10.08 4.23 -10.06
N ILE A 161 9.93 3.65 -11.24
CA ILE A 161 9.62 2.22 -11.42
C ILE A 161 10.48 1.62 -12.53
N ARG A 162 10.45 0.29 -12.61
CA ARG A 162 11.05 -0.46 -13.73
C ARG A 162 9.94 -1.02 -14.61
N VAL A 163 9.99 -0.70 -15.91
CA VAL A 163 8.97 -1.09 -16.90
C VAL A 163 9.62 -1.86 -18.05
N PRO A 164 8.86 -2.70 -18.77
CA PRO A 164 9.37 -3.35 -19.98
C PRO A 164 9.84 -2.35 -21.04
N ILE A 165 10.84 -2.74 -21.84
CA ILE A 165 11.42 -1.90 -22.91
C ILE A 165 10.41 -1.33 -23.93
N PHE A 166 9.26 -1.98 -24.10
CA PHE A 166 8.22 -1.55 -25.04
C PHE A 166 7.34 -0.42 -24.51
N VAL A 167 7.40 -0.11 -23.20
CA VAL A 167 6.64 0.99 -22.59
C VAL A 167 7.30 2.31 -22.95
N GLY A 168 6.52 3.25 -23.48
CA GLY A 168 6.98 4.57 -23.88
C GLY A 168 6.47 5.68 -22.96
N GLU A 169 6.99 6.89 -23.15
CA GLU A 169 6.39 8.10 -22.56
C GLU A 169 4.95 8.29 -23.06
N GLY A 170 4.07 8.71 -22.16
CA GLY A 170 2.64 8.89 -22.43
C GLY A 170 1.78 7.64 -22.28
N ASP A 171 2.39 6.44 -22.21
CA ASP A 171 1.68 5.20 -21.92
C ASP A 171 1.07 5.23 -20.50
N ASP A 172 -0.11 4.65 -20.37
CA ASP A 172 -0.75 4.41 -19.07
C ASP A 172 -0.40 2.99 -18.60
N VAL A 173 0.07 2.87 -17.36
CA VAL A 173 0.51 1.61 -16.75
C VAL A 173 -0.16 1.40 -15.41
N MET A 174 -0.41 0.14 -15.04
CA MET A 174 -0.83 -0.24 -13.70
C MET A 174 0.40 -0.63 -12.89
N ILE A 175 0.53 -0.08 -11.69
CA ILE A 175 1.59 -0.41 -10.73
C ILE A 175 0.94 -1.12 -9.55
N ALA A 176 1.51 -2.26 -9.14
CA ALA A 176 1.11 -2.96 -7.92
C ALA A 176 1.60 -2.17 -6.70
N THR A 177 0.70 -1.83 -5.79
CA THR A 177 1.03 -1.01 -4.60
C THR A 177 1.73 -1.83 -3.51
N THR A 178 1.67 -3.16 -3.60
CA THR A 178 2.32 -4.09 -2.67
C THR A 178 3.84 -3.99 -2.69
N ASP A 179 4.44 -3.82 -3.87
CA ASP A 179 5.89 -3.83 -4.06
C ASP A 179 6.39 -2.75 -5.03
N GLY A 180 5.48 -1.99 -5.66
CA GLY A 180 5.81 -0.96 -6.64
C GLY A 180 6.17 -1.51 -8.01
N SER A 181 5.90 -2.79 -8.27
CA SER A 181 6.20 -3.43 -9.55
C SER A 181 5.22 -3.01 -10.65
N TYR A 182 5.72 -2.97 -11.88
CA TYR A 182 4.88 -2.87 -13.06
C TYR A 182 3.98 -4.12 -13.15
N ALA A 183 2.67 -3.91 -13.26
CA ALA A 183 1.71 -4.99 -13.42
C ALA A 183 1.34 -5.20 -14.89
N GLU A 184 0.86 -4.15 -15.56
CA GLU A 184 0.45 -4.21 -16.97
C GLU A 184 0.42 -2.82 -17.61
N ARG A 185 0.44 -2.77 -18.94
CA ARG A 185 0.19 -1.55 -19.72
C ARG A 185 -1.30 -1.51 -20.03
N VAL A 186 -1.95 -0.40 -19.71
CA VAL A 186 -3.36 -0.19 -20.02
C VAL A 186 -3.50 -0.01 -21.53
N SER A 187 -4.17 -0.95 -22.19
CA SER A 187 -4.58 -0.80 -23.59
C SER A 187 -5.71 0.22 -23.68
N LYS A 188 -5.58 1.19 -24.58
CA LYS A 188 -6.65 2.11 -24.95
C LYS A 188 -7.79 1.41 -25.68
#